data_AF-X0ZN95-F1
#
_entry.id   AF-X0ZN95-F1
#
_cell.length_a   1.000
_cell.length_b   1.000
_cell.length_c   1.000
_cell.angle_alpha   90.00
_cell.angle_beta   90.00
_cell.angle_gamma   90.00
#
_symmetry.space_group_name_H-M   'P 1'
#
loop_
_entity.id
_entity.type
_entity.pdbx_description
1 polymer ?
#
loop_
_entity_poly.entity_id
_entity_poly.type
_entity_poly.pdbx_seq_one_letter_code
_entity_poly.pdbx_strand_id
1 'polypeptide(L)'
;MNNTKSNSLDLDLQKTIEELFSSGIDPIYHLKELEYPRRAGTDGDKKASNYLVSKLTEFGYKPIIQEFHFKKSSKMSKLRFPLIILCWGLLTLLNILFFANSWLIGLITLSLPLVIVIVLVRFESVMKYFFRKRRKGFEKLEASISQQKVSDKEGRMIQTSRNIIAEIGEKDASHQFLFTAHYDSISSKLPMKFTKIIGLIGFISFLLFSLLYAVNFAGEFFLEWDFMNFLTPIFVILLVTMLVLLEFLLSSRIYRGNESHGSIDDGTGVAILLELARFLQKQNISDYQFTFGF
;
A
#
# COMPACT_ATOMS: atom_id res chain seq x y z
N MET A 1 -25.41 -32.66 -10.68
CA MET A 1 -25.09 -32.54 -12.12
C MET A 1 -24.04 -31.46 -12.47
N ASN A 2 -23.38 -30.79 -11.51
CA ASN A 2 -22.38 -29.74 -11.82
C ASN A 2 -20.91 -30.22 -11.90
N ASN A 3 -20.63 -31.51 -11.73
CA ASN A 3 -19.24 -32.00 -11.58
C ASN A 3 -18.52 -32.31 -12.91
N THR A 4 -19.24 -32.44 -14.03
CA THR A 4 -18.64 -32.84 -15.32
C THR A 4 -18.06 -31.66 -16.11
N LYS A 5 -18.58 -30.44 -15.95
CA LYS A 5 -18.03 -29.23 -16.61
C LYS A 5 -16.73 -28.73 -15.99
N SER A 6 -16.51 -28.96 -14.69
CA SER A 6 -15.25 -28.60 -14.03
C SER A 6 -14.08 -29.40 -14.60
N ASN A 7 -14.26 -30.72 -14.72
CA ASN A 7 -13.21 -31.63 -15.17
C ASN A 7 -12.78 -31.39 -16.63
N SER A 8 -13.69 -30.98 -17.52
CA SER A 8 -13.31 -30.68 -18.92
C SER A 8 -12.50 -29.39 -19.04
N LEU A 9 -12.85 -28.37 -18.25
CA LEU A 9 -12.15 -27.08 -18.26
C LEU A 9 -10.71 -27.23 -17.74
N ASP A 10 -10.53 -28.04 -16.69
CA ASP A 10 -9.22 -28.29 -16.09
C ASP A 10 -8.31 -29.08 -17.06
N LEU A 11 -8.86 -30.03 -17.82
CA LEU A 11 -8.10 -30.79 -18.83
C LEU A 11 -7.66 -29.92 -20.02
N ASP A 12 -8.54 -29.07 -20.54
CA ASP A 12 -8.19 -28.16 -21.64
C ASP A 12 -7.16 -27.12 -21.22
N LEU A 13 -7.28 -26.59 -19.99
CA LEU A 13 -6.29 -25.67 -19.43
C LEU A 13 -4.94 -26.36 -19.24
N GLN A 14 -4.92 -27.57 -18.67
CA GLN A 14 -3.69 -28.32 -18.47
C GLN A 14 -3.00 -28.60 -19.79
N LYS A 15 -3.74 -29.05 -20.82
CA LYS A 15 -3.21 -29.27 -22.16
C LYS A 15 -2.63 -27.98 -22.77
N THR A 16 -3.34 -26.86 -22.63
CA THR A 16 -2.85 -25.55 -23.12
C THR A 16 -1.56 -25.15 -22.42
N ILE A 17 -1.47 -25.37 -21.11
CA ILE A 17 -0.26 -25.11 -20.33
C ILE A 17 0.90 -26.00 -20.80
N GLU A 18 0.66 -27.30 -20.99
CA GLU A 18 1.66 -28.25 -21.48
C GLU A 18 2.15 -27.90 -22.90
N GLU A 19 1.25 -27.47 -23.78
CA GLU A 19 1.60 -26.97 -25.13
C GLU A 19 2.45 -25.70 -25.07
N LEU A 20 2.12 -24.74 -24.19
CA LEU A 20 2.92 -23.53 -23.98
C LEU A 20 4.32 -23.86 -23.46
N PHE A 21 4.44 -24.72 -22.45
CA PHE A 21 5.76 -25.14 -21.94
C PHE A 21 6.56 -25.91 -23.00
N SER A 22 5.90 -26.73 -23.82
CA SER A 22 6.53 -27.46 -24.93
C SER A 22 7.04 -26.53 -26.04
N SER A 23 6.48 -25.33 -26.18
CA SER A 23 6.96 -24.30 -27.12
C SER A 23 8.25 -23.60 -26.66
N GLY A 24 8.79 -23.98 -25.50
CA GLY A 24 10.03 -23.44 -24.94
C GLY A 24 9.83 -22.16 -24.13
N ILE A 25 8.59 -21.82 -23.75
CA ILE A 25 8.23 -20.76 -22.80
C ILE A 25 8.37 -21.31 -21.39
N ASP A 26 9.21 -20.71 -20.54
CA ASP A 26 9.42 -21.17 -19.16
C ASP A 26 9.42 -20.02 -18.15
N PRO A 27 8.24 -19.47 -17.79
CA PRO A 27 8.15 -18.45 -16.75
C PRO A 27 8.58 -18.97 -15.37
N ILE A 28 8.56 -20.30 -15.15
CA ILE A 28 8.95 -20.89 -13.86
C ILE A 28 10.45 -20.74 -13.62
N TYR A 29 11.26 -20.79 -14.68
CA TYR A 29 12.69 -20.47 -14.59
C TYR A 29 12.91 -19.05 -14.04
N HIS A 30 12.27 -18.04 -14.63
CA HIS A 30 12.39 -16.65 -14.18
C HIS A 30 11.89 -16.45 -12.75
N LEU A 31 10.81 -17.15 -12.38
CA LEU A 31 10.25 -17.09 -11.05
C LEU A 31 11.23 -17.60 -9.97
N LYS A 32 11.89 -18.74 -10.23
CA LYS A 32 12.91 -19.31 -9.33
C LYS A 32 14.11 -18.38 -9.17
N GLU A 33 14.55 -17.76 -10.26
CA GLU A 33 15.65 -16.78 -10.25
C GLU A 33 15.30 -15.47 -9.55
N LEU A 34 14.03 -15.21 -9.26
CA LEU A 34 13.56 -14.03 -8.52
C LEU A 34 13.08 -14.37 -7.11
N GLU A 35 13.10 -15.65 -6.69
CA GLU A 35 12.58 -16.14 -5.42
C GLU A 35 13.48 -15.78 -4.22
N TYR A 36 13.60 -14.49 -3.93
CA TYR A 36 14.29 -13.96 -2.76
C TYR A 36 13.73 -12.59 -2.36
N PRO A 37 13.98 -12.13 -1.12
CA PRO A 37 13.55 -10.81 -0.69
C PRO A 37 14.23 -9.69 -1.47
N ARG A 38 13.41 -8.84 -2.11
CA ARG A 38 13.84 -7.82 -3.07
C ARG A 38 13.09 -6.50 -2.87
N ARG A 39 12.87 -6.11 -1.62
CA ARG A 39 12.30 -4.81 -1.27
C ARG A 39 13.13 -3.67 -1.88
N ALA A 40 12.46 -2.66 -2.42
CA ALA A 40 13.10 -1.47 -2.99
C ALA A 40 14.19 -0.89 -2.08
N GLY A 41 15.35 -0.58 -2.67
CA GLY A 41 16.52 -0.02 -1.98
C GLY A 41 17.33 -1.02 -1.16
N THR A 42 17.24 -2.31 -1.45
CA THR A 42 18.05 -3.38 -0.83
C THR A 42 18.95 -4.07 -1.86
N ASP A 43 19.88 -4.91 -1.42
CA ASP A 43 20.73 -5.68 -2.33
C ASP A 43 19.93 -6.66 -3.19
N GLY A 44 18.80 -7.17 -2.68
CA GLY A 44 17.88 -8.01 -3.44
C GLY A 44 17.19 -7.25 -4.57
N ASP A 45 16.78 -6.00 -4.35
CA ASP A 45 16.26 -5.12 -5.40
C ASP A 45 17.32 -4.87 -6.49
N LYS A 46 18.56 -4.58 -6.08
CA LYS A 46 19.68 -4.44 -7.04
C LYS A 46 19.92 -5.72 -7.84
N LYS A 47 19.93 -6.89 -7.18
CA LYS A 47 20.08 -8.20 -7.82
C LYS A 47 18.97 -8.47 -8.83
N ALA A 48 17.71 -8.21 -8.46
CA ALA A 48 16.56 -8.38 -9.34
C ALA A 48 16.64 -7.44 -10.55
N SER A 49 16.96 -6.17 -10.33
CA SER A 49 17.11 -5.20 -11.42
C SER A 49 18.20 -5.61 -12.43
N ASN A 50 19.36 -6.09 -11.93
CA ASN A 50 20.45 -6.56 -12.78
C ASN A 50 20.05 -7.82 -13.57
N TYR A 51 19.32 -8.74 -12.93
CA TYR A 51 18.78 -9.92 -13.59
C TYR A 51 17.87 -9.56 -14.77
N LEU A 52 16.94 -8.63 -14.55
CA LEU A 52 16.02 -8.14 -15.58
C LEU A 52 16.75 -7.48 -16.74
N VAL A 53 17.69 -6.58 -16.47
CA VAL A 53 18.53 -5.96 -17.50
C VAL A 53 19.29 -7.01 -18.30
N SER A 54 19.88 -8.00 -17.62
CA SER A 54 20.60 -9.09 -18.26
C SER A 54 19.69 -9.91 -19.19
N LYS A 55 18.50 -10.28 -18.73
CA LYS A 55 17.56 -11.10 -19.51
C LYS A 55 16.98 -10.36 -20.71
N LEU A 56 16.57 -9.11 -20.52
CA LEU A 56 16.10 -8.29 -21.64
C LEU A 56 17.20 -8.07 -22.68
N THR A 57 18.46 -7.87 -22.24
CA THR A 57 19.61 -7.77 -23.16
C THR A 57 19.87 -9.08 -23.89
N GLU A 58 19.80 -10.23 -23.20
CA GLU A 58 19.90 -11.58 -23.80
C GLU A 58 18.83 -11.80 -24.87
N PHE A 59 17.62 -11.26 -24.67
CA PHE A 59 16.53 -11.34 -25.65
C PHE A 59 16.73 -10.41 -26.85
N GLY A 60 17.66 -9.45 -26.79
CA GLY A 60 17.95 -8.51 -27.87
C GLY A 60 17.37 -7.11 -27.69
N TYR A 61 16.79 -6.80 -26.52
CA TYR A 61 16.36 -5.45 -26.19
C TYR A 61 17.56 -4.56 -25.82
N LYS A 62 17.33 -3.24 -25.83
CA LYS A 62 18.21 -2.23 -25.22
C LYS A 62 17.47 -1.61 -24.02
N PRO A 63 17.57 -2.21 -22.81
CA PRO A 63 16.79 -1.74 -21.67
C PRO A 63 17.17 -0.32 -21.27
N ILE A 64 16.16 0.51 -21.01
CA ILE A 64 16.30 1.84 -20.43
C ILE A 64 16.19 1.68 -18.92
N ILE A 65 17.25 2.09 -18.21
CA ILE A 65 17.29 2.04 -16.75
C ILE A 65 16.94 3.44 -16.22
N GLN A 66 15.84 3.54 -15.49
CA GLN A 66 15.41 4.78 -14.85
C GLN A 66 15.63 4.69 -13.35
N GLU A 67 16.72 5.27 -12.85
CA GLU A 67 17.00 5.31 -11.42
C GLU A 67 16.11 6.35 -10.72
N PHE A 68 15.59 6.02 -9.54
CA PHE A 68 14.82 6.94 -8.70
C PHE A 68 15.24 6.85 -7.24
N HIS A 69 14.99 7.95 -6.51
CA HIS A 69 15.45 8.12 -5.14
C HIS A 69 14.29 8.36 -4.19
N PHE A 70 14.34 7.74 -3.02
CA PHE A 70 13.33 7.93 -1.99
C PHE A 70 13.94 7.96 -0.59
N LYS A 71 13.29 8.68 0.33
CA LYS A 71 13.71 8.70 1.74
C LYS A 71 13.16 7.47 2.46
N LYS A 72 14.03 6.78 3.21
CA LYS A 72 13.65 5.74 4.16
C LYS A 72 12.66 6.32 5.17
N SER A 73 11.56 5.61 5.40
CA SER A 73 10.59 6.00 6.43
C SER A 73 11.28 6.08 7.80
N SER A 74 11.20 7.23 8.45
CA SER A 74 11.75 7.41 9.80
C SER A 74 10.92 6.65 10.83
N LYS A 75 11.52 6.26 11.96
CA LYS A 75 10.78 5.65 13.08
C LYS A 75 9.67 6.61 13.57
N MET A 76 9.99 7.90 13.65
CA MET A 76 9.03 8.93 14.04
C MET A 76 7.85 9.05 13.08
N SER A 77 8.05 8.93 11.76
CA SER A 77 6.91 8.98 10.83
C SER A 77 5.95 7.81 11.00
N LYS A 78 6.44 6.66 11.49
CA LYS A 78 5.59 5.50 11.83
C LYS A 78 4.83 5.70 13.14
N LEU A 79 5.40 6.40 14.12
CA LEU A 79 4.80 6.65 15.44
C LEU A 79 3.85 7.87 15.49
N ARG A 80 3.94 8.79 14.52
CA ARG A 80 3.10 10.02 14.53
C ARG A 80 1.60 9.72 14.63
N PHE A 81 1.09 8.81 13.81
CA PHE A 81 -0.34 8.49 13.82
C PHE A 81 -0.77 7.78 15.10
N PRO A 82 -0.06 6.72 15.55
CA PRO A 82 -0.25 6.15 16.89
C PRO A 82 -0.36 7.18 18.01
N LEU A 83 0.60 8.09 18.09
CA LEU A 83 0.63 9.11 19.13
C LEU A 83 -0.54 10.10 19.04
N ILE A 84 -0.93 10.50 17.82
CA ILE A 84 -2.09 11.38 17.63
C ILE A 84 -3.37 10.69 18.13
N ILE A 85 -3.54 9.40 17.82
CA ILE A 85 -4.71 8.62 18.23
C ILE A 85 -4.72 8.40 19.74
N LEU A 86 -3.57 8.09 20.33
CA LEU A 86 -3.43 7.95 21.77
C LEU A 86 -3.78 9.25 22.49
N CYS A 87 -3.22 10.39 22.07
CA CYS A 87 -3.54 11.70 22.62
C CYS A 87 -5.03 12.02 22.48
N TRP A 88 -5.64 11.71 21.32
CA TRP A 88 -7.06 11.90 21.11
C TRP A 88 -7.93 11.02 22.01
N GLY A 89 -7.55 9.75 22.19
CA GLY A 89 -8.20 8.84 23.12
C GLY A 89 -8.15 9.32 24.56
N LEU A 90 -6.99 9.79 25.00
CA LEU A 90 -6.79 10.38 26.33
C LEU A 90 -7.63 11.64 26.53
N LEU A 91 -7.69 12.54 25.54
CA LEU A 91 -8.54 13.73 25.60
C LEU A 91 -10.04 13.37 25.67
N THR A 92 -10.44 12.33 24.94
CA THR A 92 -11.83 11.84 24.96
C THR A 92 -12.16 11.21 26.32
N LEU A 93 -11.24 10.46 26.91
CA LEU A 93 -11.41 9.89 28.25
C LEU A 93 -11.48 10.96 29.34
N LEU A 94 -10.55 11.93 29.31
CA LEU A 94 -10.58 13.08 30.22
C LEU A 94 -11.91 13.81 30.08
N ASN A 95 -12.41 13.99 28.86
CA ASN A 95 -13.70 14.58 28.66
C ASN A 95 -14.83 13.77 29.33
N ILE A 96 -14.91 12.45 29.12
CA ILE A 96 -15.93 11.62 29.79
C ILE A 96 -15.88 11.81 31.32
N LEU A 97 -14.69 11.95 31.90
CA LEU A 97 -14.52 12.17 33.34
C LEU A 97 -14.92 13.58 33.81
N PHE A 98 -14.70 14.61 32.99
CA PHE A 98 -14.97 16.02 33.34
C PHE A 98 -16.33 16.54 32.85
N PHE A 99 -16.98 15.83 31.93
CA PHE A 99 -18.27 16.22 31.34
C PHE A 99 -19.34 16.43 32.41
N ALA A 100 -19.35 15.58 33.45
CA ALA A 100 -20.26 15.67 34.58
C ALA A 100 -20.23 17.02 35.33
N ASN A 101 -19.16 17.82 35.16
CA ASN A 101 -18.96 19.07 35.89
C ASN A 101 -19.06 20.34 35.03
N SER A 102 -19.10 20.27 33.69
CA SER A 102 -19.18 21.47 32.83
C SER A 102 -19.66 21.18 31.39
N TRP A 103 -20.84 21.71 31.07
CA TRP A 103 -21.46 21.65 29.73
C TRP A 103 -20.60 22.30 28.63
N LEU A 104 -19.77 23.30 28.96
CA LEU A 104 -18.90 24.00 28.00
C LEU A 104 -17.78 23.09 27.48
N ILE A 105 -17.23 22.23 28.37
CA ILE A 105 -16.23 21.22 28.01
C ILE A 105 -16.88 20.16 27.10
N GLY A 106 -18.16 19.85 27.36
CA GLY A 106 -18.97 18.98 26.51
C GLY A 106 -19.17 19.48 25.09
N LEU A 107 -19.42 20.77 24.90
CA LEU A 107 -19.55 21.37 23.56
C LEU A 107 -18.23 21.37 22.77
N ILE A 108 -17.11 21.71 23.43
CA ILE A 108 -15.78 21.68 22.80
C ILE A 108 -15.45 20.27 22.32
N THR A 109 -15.84 19.26 23.08
CA THR A 109 -15.55 17.87 22.75
C THR A 109 -16.52 17.26 21.76
N LEU A 110 -17.78 17.71 21.69
CA LEU A 110 -18.70 17.37 20.59
C LEU A 110 -18.28 17.98 19.25
N SER A 111 -17.62 19.13 19.30
CA SER A 111 -17.07 19.76 18.11
C SER A 111 -15.95 18.93 17.48
N LEU A 112 -15.27 18.04 18.23
CA LEU A 112 -14.18 17.21 17.71
C LEU A 112 -14.66 16.13 16.73
N PRO A 113 -15.68 15.29 17.04
CA PRO A 113 -16.32 14.41 16.06
C PRO A 113 -16.86 15.17 14.85
N LEU A 114 -17.45 16.36 15.04
CA LEU A 114 -17.94 17.19 13.94
C LEU A 114 -16.79 17.68 13.04
N VAL A 115 -15.68 18.12 13.63
CA VAL A 115 -14.44 18.45 12.90
C VAL A 115 -13.90 17.25 12.15
N ILE A 116 -13.95 16.04 12.74
CA ILE A 116 -13.57 14.81 12.06
C ILE A 116 -14.50 14.53 10.88
N VAL A 117 -15.82 14.66 11.03
CA VAL A 117 -16.78 14.52 9.93
C VAL A 117 -16.50 15.54 8.83
N ILE A 118 -16.23 16.80 9.18
CA ILE A 118 -15.86 17.86 8.21
C ILE A 118 -14.54 17.50 7.49
N VAL A 119 -13.54 17.00 8.23
CA VAL A 119 -12.26 16.53 7.66
C VAL A 119 -12.47 15.30 6.79
N LEU A 120 -13.42 14.40 7.12
CA LEU A 120 -13.78 13.22 6.34
C LEU A 120 -14.52 13.60 5.05
N VAL A 121 -15.47 14.55 5.11
CA VAL A 121 -16.16 15.10 3.93
C VAL A 121 -15.15 15.83 3.02
N ARG A 122 -14.16 16.49 3.60
CA ARG A 122 -13.05 17.13 2.88
C ARG A 122 -11.84 16.21 2.70
N PHE A 123 -11.97 14.91 2.98
CA PHE A 123 -10.83 13.99 3.05
C PHE A 123 -10.08 13.95 1.72
N GLU A 124 -10.81 13.92 0.61
CA GLU A 124 -10.21 13.94 -0.72
C GLU A 124 -9.33 15.20 -0.92
N SER A 125 -9.81 16.37 -0.50
CA SER A 125 -9.06 17.64 -0.60
C SER A 125 -7.81 17.62 0.29
N VAL A 126 -7.96 17.12 1.52
CA VAL A 126 -6.86 16.97 2.48
C VAL A 126 -5.81 16.00 1.94
N MET A 127 -6.23 14.85 1.40
CA MET A 127 -5.35 13.86 0.79
C MET A 127 -4.65 14.42 -0.45
N LYS A 128 -5.36 15.12 -1.34
CA LYS A 128 -4.77 15.82 -2.49
C LYS A 128 -3.69 16.81 -2.04
N TYR A 129 -3.93 17.58 -0.98
CA TYR A 129 -2.93 18.49 -0.42
C TYR A 129 -1.69 17.73 0.08
N PHE A 130 -1.86 16.65 0.85
CA PHE A 130 -0.75 15.83 1.31
C PHE A 130 0.02 15.16 0.16
N PHE A 131 -0.66 14.65 -0.85
CA PHE A 131 -0.03 14.07 -2.05
C PHE A 131 0.77 15.12 -2.83
N ARG A 132 0.21 16.32 -3.04
CA ARG A 132 0.93 17.44 -3.66
C ARG A 132 2.17 17.83 -2.86
N LYS A 133 2.05 17.94 -1.53
CA LYS A 133 3.18 18.25 -0.65
C LYS A 133 4.26 17.17 -0.71
N ARG A 134 3.86 15.90 -0.74
CA ARG A 134 4.78 14.76 -0.86
C ARG A 134 5.50 14.75 -2.22
N ARG A 135 4.76 14.98 -3.31
CA ARG A 135 5.32 15.13 -4.66
C ARG A 135 6.38 16.23 -4.72
N LYS A 136 6.05 17.44 -4.26
CA LYS A 136 7.02 18.55 -4.15
C LYS A 136 8.24 18.19 -3.30
N GLY A 137 8.05 17.35 -2.27
CA GLY A 137 9.14 16.84 -1.45
C GLY A 137 10.07 15.89 -2.21
N PHE A 138 9.54 15.06 -3.10
CA PHE A 138 10.33 14.20 -3.99
C PHE A 138 11.06 15.03 -5.05
N GLU A 139 10.37 15.97 -5.72
CA GLU A 139 10.99 16.86 -6.72
C GLU A 139 12.17 17.65 -6.11
N LYS A 140 12.02 18.16 -4.87
CA LYS A 140 13.12 18.82 -4.15
C LYS A 140 14.26 17.86 -3.81
N LEU A 141 13.96 16.62 -3.44
CA LEU A 141 14.97 15.62 -3.12
C LEU A 141 15.80 15.28 -4.36
N GLU A 142 15.15 15.02 -5.48
CA GLU A 142 15.81 14.76 -6.76
C GLU A 142 16.68 15.94 -7.17
N ALA A 143 16.16 17.17 -7.11
CA ALA A 143 16.95 18.37 -7.40
C ALA A 143 18.19 18.50 -6.49
N SER A 144 18.06 18.21 -5.18
CA SER A 144 19.20 18.23 -4.25
C SER A 144 20.24 17.16 -4.57
N ILE A 145 19.81 15.96 -4.98
CA ILE A 145 20.70 14.87 -5.39
C ILE A 145 21.45 15.25 -6.67
N SER A 146 20.73 15.74 -7.70
CA SER A 146 21.35 16.17 -8.96
C SER A 146 22.35 17.31 -8.78
N GLN A 147 22.14 18.19 -7.79
CA GLN A 147 23.06 19.29 -7.47
C GLN A 147 24.16 18.89 -6.48
N GLN A 148 24.25 17.62 -6.06
CA GLN A 148 25.18 17.14 -5.03
C GLN A 148 25.10 17.91 -3.70
N LYS A 149 23.94 18.51 -3.38
CA LYS A 149 23.72 19.33 -2.16
C LYS A 149 23.18 18.52 -0.98
N VAL A 150 23.36 17.20 -1.00
CA VAL A 150 22.81 16.31 0.02
C VAL A 150 23.77 16.24 1.20
N SER A 151 23.29 16.58 2.39
CA SER A 151 24.09 16.42 3.62
C SER A 151 24.37 14.93 3.91
N ASP A 152 25.49 14.60 4.57
CA ASP A 152 25.85 13.21 4.92
C ASP A 152 24.76 12.46 5.70
N LYS A 153 24.00 13.20 6.52
CA LYS A 153 22.88 12.65 7.30
C LYS A 153 21.68 12.32 6.40
N GLU A 154 21.40 13.17 5.41
CA GLU A 154 20.34 12.91 4.43
C GLU A 154 20.75 11.83 3.44
N GLY A 155 22.01 11.79 3.01
CA GLY A 155 22.57 10.74 2.15
C GLY A 155 22.34 9.35 2.73
N ARG A 156 22.58 9.18 4.04
CA ARG A 156 22.32 7.91 4.76
C ARG A 156 20.83 7.50 4.83
N MET A 157 19.91 8.42 4.58
CA MET A 157 18.47 8.14 4.57
C MET A 157 17.90 7.94 3.17
N ILE A 158 18.67 8.24 2.13
CA ILE A 158 18.24 8.07 0.75
C ILE A 158 18.49 6.62 0.35
N GLN A 159 17.47 6.03 -0.29
CA GLN A 159 17.56 4.74 -0.95
C GLN A 159 17.35 4.96 -2.45
N THR A 160 17.99 4.13 -3.25
CA THR A 160 17.90 4.14 -4.71
C THR A 160 17.28 2.84 -5.16
N SER A 161 16.40 2.91 -6.15
CA SER A 161 15.86 1.76 -6.87
C SER A 161 15.71 2.14 -8.34
N ARG A 162 15.23 1.22 -9.18
CA ARG A 162 15.26 1.35 -10.64
C ARG A 162 13.93 0.94 -11.22
N ASN A 163 13.46 1.65 -12.23
CA ASN A 163 12.52 1.06 -13.18
C ASN A 163 13.33 0.56 -14.38
N ILE A 164 12.90 -0.54 -14.97
CA ILE A 164 13.53 -1.11 -16.16
C ILE A 164 12.50 -1.14 -17.26
N ILE A 165 12.80 -0.43 -18.35
CA ILE A 165 11.88 -0.27 -19.46
C ILE A 165 12.49 -0.93 -20.70
N ALA A 166 11.73 -1.77 -21.38
CA ALA A 166 12.09 -2.32 -22.68
C ALA A 166 11.01 -1.99 -23.69
N GLU A 167 11.42 -1.56 -24.88
CA GLU A 167 10.52 -1.16 -25.96
C GLU A 167 10.84 -1.98 -27.22
N ILE A 168 9.82 -2.40 -27.95
CA ILE A 168 9.90 -2.99 -29.28
C ILE A 168 8.81 -2.39 -30.18
N GLY A 169 9.11 -2.27 -31.48
CA GLY A 169 8.23 -1.67 -32.47
C GLY A 169 8.62 -0.23 -32.80
N GLU A 170 7.83 0.41 -33.66
CA GLU A 170 8.05 1.80 -34.05
C GLU A 170 7.51 2.76 -32.98
N LYS A 171 8.25 3.83 -32.68
CA LYS A 171 7.83 4.83 -31.66
C LYS A 171 6.54 5.56 -32.02
N ASP A 172 6.26 5.67 -33.32
CA ASP A 172 5.09 6.35 -33.86
C ASP A 172 4.02 5.34 -34.33
N ALA A 173 4.07 4.10 -33.84
CA ALA A 173 3.07 3.09 -34.16
C ALA A 173 1.67 3.57 -33.76
N SER A 174 0.69 3.26 -34.61
CA SER A 174 -0.71 3.63 -34.42
C SER A 174 -1.33 3.11 -33.12
N HIS A 175 -0.77 2.04 -32.57
CA HIS A 175 -1.22 1.37 -31.37
C HIS A 175 -0.05 1.12 -30.43
N GLN A 176 -0.21 1.48 -29.16
CA GLN A 176 0.80 1.31 -28.12
C GLN A 176 0.24 0.47 -26.98
N PHE A 177 1.00 -0.55 -26.56
CA PHE A 177 0.66 -1.42 -25.45
C PHE A 177 1.70 -1.27 -24.35
N LEU A 178 1.23 -0.99 -23.13
CA LEU A 178 2.06 -0.92 -21.94
C LEU A 178 1.76 -2.12 -21.04
N PHE A 179 2.76 -2.97 -20.84
CA PHE A 179 2.74 -4.05 -19.87
C PHE A 179 3.61 -3.68 -18.68
N THR A 180 3.06 -3.78 -17.47
CA THR A 180 3.81 -3.46 -16.24
C THR A 180 3.68 -4.55 -15.21
N ALA A 181 4.78 -4.87 -14.53
CA ALA A 181 4.78 -5.69 -13.33
C ALA A 181 5.80 -5.14 -12.35
N HIS A 182 5.41 -4.93 -11.09
CA HIS A 182 6.38 -4.56 -10.07
C HIS A 182 7.33 -5.74 -9.83
N TYR A 183 8.63 -5.47 -9.67
CA TYR A 183 9.58 -6.52 -9.31
C TYR A 183 10.04 -6.43 -7.86
N ASP A 184 9.68 -5.40 -7.10
CA ASP A 184 10.01 -5.35 -5.68
C ASP A 184 9.11 -6.27 -4.85
N SER A 185 9.57 -6.67 -3.67
CA SER A 185 8.76 -7.49 -2.75
C SER A 185 8.55 -6.78 -1.41
N ILE A 186 7.33 -6.92 -0.86
CA ILE A 186 7.00 -6.40 0.46
C ILE A 186 6.50 -7.56 1.32
N SER A 187 7.11 -7.76 2.50
CA SER A 187 6.51 -8.64 3.50
C SER A 187 5.60 -7.86 4.43
N SER A 188 4.37 -8.36 4.57
CA SER A 188 3.51 -8.07 5.72
C SER A 188 3.54 -9.29 6.63
N LYS A 189 3.98 -9.13 7.88
CA LYS A 189 3.91 -10.22 8.87
C LYS A 189 2.47 -10.54 9.28
N LEU A 190 1.55 -9.60 9.04
CA LEU A 190 0.14 -9.77 9.34
C LEU A 190 -0.63 -10.11 8.06
N PRO A 191 -1.44 -11.20 8.07
CA PRO A 191 -2.29 -11.55 6.95
C PRO A 191 -3.25 -10.40 6.60
N MET A 192 -3.38 -10.09 5.32
CA MET A 192 -4.24 -9.00 4.86
C MET A 192 -5.70 -9.18 5.30
N LYS A 193 -6.20 -10.43 5.30
CA LYS A 193 -7.54 -10.77 5.80
C LYS A 193 -7.72 -10.37 7.27
N PHE A 194 -6.71 -10.63 8.10
CA PHE A 194 -6.73 -10.27 9.50
C PHE A 194 -6.74 -8.76 9.71
N THR A 195 -5.89 -8.02 8.98
CA THR A 195 -5.89 -6.54 8.99
C THR A 195 -7.24 -5.97 8.56
N LYS A 196 -7.90 -6.55 7.55
CA LYS A 196 -9.25 -6.14 7.10
C LYS A 196 -10.30 -6.36 8.19
N ILE A 197 -10.28 -7.52 8.86
CA ILE A 197 -11.22 -7.83 9.95
C ILE A 197 -11.04 -6.85 11.11
N ILE A 198 -9.79 -6.62 11.56
CA ILE A 198 -9.50 -5.65 12.62
C ILE A 198 -9.94 -4.24 12.21
N GLY A 199 -9.67 -3.85 10.96
CA GLY A 199 -10.15 -2.59 10.39
C GLY A 199 -11.66 -2.44 10.46
N LEU A 200 -12.39 -3.49 10.10
CA LEU A 200 -13.85 -3.50 10.14
C LEU A 200 -14.38 -3.40 11.57
N ILE A 201 -13.85 -4.19 12.51
CA ILE A 201 -14.28 -4.15 13.92
C ILE A 201 -13.98 -2.77 14.52
N GLY A 202 -12.79 -2.22 14.26
CA GLY A 202 -12.43 -0.86 14.72
C GLY A 202 -13.36 0.21 14.14
N PHE A 203 -13.73 0.09 12.87
CA PHE A 203 -14.67 1.01 12.22
C PHE A 203 -16.09 0.91 12.79
N ILE A 204 -16.61 -0.31 13.01
CA ILE A 204 -17.92 -0.53 13.64
C ILE A 204 -17.91 0.04 15.07
N SER A 205 -16.84 -0.19 15.84
CA SER A 205 -16.70 0.34 17.20
C SER A 205 -16.71 1.87 17.21
N PHE A 206 -16.02 2.50 16.26
CA PHE A 206 -16.05 3.95 16.08
C PHE A 206 -17.45 4.48 15.74
N LEU A 207 -18.16 3.82 14.84
CA LEU A 207 -19.52 4.21 14.44
C LEU A 207 -20.48 4.12 15.62
N LEU A 208 -20.46 3.01 16.36
CA LEU A 208 -21.29 2.80 17.54
C LEU A 208 -20.97 3.80 18.64
N PHE A 209 -19.68 4.02 18.93
CA PHE A 209 -19.25 5.04 19.89
C PHE A 209 -19.79 6.41 19.51
N SER A 210 -19.63 6.82 18.26
CA SER A 210 -20.07 8.14 17.77
C SER A 210 -21.58 8.30 17.84
N LEU A 211 -22.34 7.26 17.44
CA LEU A 211 -23.80 7.28 17.48
C LEU A 211 -24.33 7.35 18.91
N LEU A 212 -23.85 6.47 19.79
CA LEU A 212 -24.26 6.46 21.19
C LEU A 212 -23.90 7.79 21.87
N TYR A 213 -22.72 8.35 21.55
CA TYR A 213 -22.26 9.60 22.14
C TYR A 213 -23.15 10.77 21.72
N ALA A 214 -23.55 10.81 20.44
CA ALA A 214 -24.50 11.79 19.92
C ALA A 214 -25.89 11.65 20.56
N VAL A 215 -26.40 10.42 20.70
CA VAL A 215 -27.69 10.16 21.37
C VAL A 215 -27.64 10.59 22.83
N ASN A 216 -26.58 10.24 23.55
CA ASN A 216 -26.40 10.65 24.93
C ASN A 216 -26.41 12.18 25.05
N PHE A 217 -25.62 12.86 24.23
CA PHE A 217 -25.57 14.32 24.26
C PHE A 217 -26.93 14.97 23.99
N ALA A 218 -27.67 14.45 23.01
CA ALA A 218 -29.01 14.94 22.72
C ALA A 218 -29.98 14.68 23.88
N GLY A 219 -29.93 13.50 24.49
CA GLY A 219 -30.74 13.16 25.66
C GLY A 219 -30.45 14.06 26.86
N GLU A 220 -29.18 14.31 27.16
CA GLU A 220 -28.79 15.19 28.25
C GLU A 220 -29.21 16.65 27.96
N PHE A 221 -29.00 17.15 26.75
CA PHE A 221 -29.30 18.53 26.38
C PHE A 221 -30.80 18.83 26.27
N PHE A 222 -31.59 17.93 25.69
CA PHE A 222 -33.01 18.18 25.41
C PHE A 222 -33.97 17.57 26.42
N LEU A 223 -33.56 16.50 27.11
CA LEU A 223 -34.44 15.71 27.98
C LEU A 223 -33.94 15.65 29.43
N GLU A 224 -32.83 16.33 29.75
CA GLU A 224 -32.19 16.33 31.07
C GLU A 224 -31.87 14.90 31.57
N TRP A 225 -31.58 13.99 30.65
CA TRP A 225 -31.24 12.61 30.98
C TRP A 225 -29.81 12.48 31.48
N ASP A 226 -29.63 11.90 32.67
CA ASP A 226 -28.31 11.46 33.16
C ASP A 226 -27.94 10.07 32.61
N PHE A 227 -27.94 9.95 31.28
CA PHE A 227 -27.65 8.70 30.59
C PHE A 227 -26.16 8.33 30.67
N MET A 228 -25.29 9.31 30.93
CA MET A 228 -23.85 9.12 31.02
C MET A 228 -23.46 8.21 32.17
N ASN A 229 -24.04 8.38 33.36
CA ASN A 229 -23.67 7.54 34.50
C ASN A 229 -23.98 6.06 34.25
N PHE A 230 -25.05 5.74 33.52
CA PHE A 230 -25.41 4.36 33.18
C PHE A 230 -24.57 3.79 32.02
N LEU A 231 -24.32 4.57 30.95
CA LEU A 231 -23.62 4.09 29.76
C LEU A 231 -22.10 4.31 29.76
N THR A 232 -21.54 5.05 30.72
CA THR A 232 -20.08 5.32 30.79
C THR A 232 -19.23 4.06 30.62
N PRO A 233 -19.52 2.92 31.27
CA PRO A 233 -18.75 1.70 31.05
C PRO A 233 -18.75 1.25 29.58
N ILE A 234 -19.89 1.34 28.89
CA ILE A 234 -20.03 0.96 27.48
C ILE A 234 -19.22 1.92 26.59
N PHE A 235 -19.28 3.23 26.85
CA PHE A 235 -18.48 4.23 26.12
C PHE A 235 -16.98 3.99 26.26
N VAL A 236 -16.52 3.74 27.49
CA VAL A 236 -15.11 3.46 27.76
C VAL A 236 -14.67 2.19 27.04
N ILE A 237 -15.47 1.11 27.09
CA ILE A 237 -15.16 -0.15 26.41
C ILE A 237 -15.06 0.05 24.88
N LEU A 238 -16.02 0.74 24.27
CA LEU A 238 -16.01 1.00 22.83
C LEU A 238 -14.83 1.88 22.42
N LEU A 239 -14.55 2.94 23.18
CA LEU A 239 -13.42 3.84 22.96
C LEU A 239 -12.09 3.08 23.05
N VAL A 240 -11.86 2.34 24.13
CA VAL A 240 -10.63 1.57 24.33
C VAL A 240 -10.47 0.52 23.24
N THR A 241 -11.54 -0.21 22.91
CA THR A 241 -11.52 -1.22 21.84
C THR A 241 -11.13 -0.61 20.51
N MET A 242 -11.77 0.50 20.11
CA MET A 242 -11.45 1.22 18.88
C MET A 242 -9.99 1.72 18.88
N LEU A 243 -9.52 2.33 19.98
CA LEU A 243 -8.15 2.84 20.08
C LEU A 243 -7.11 1.71 19.97
N VAL A 244 -7.33 0.59 20.67
CA VAL A 244 -6.43 -0.57 20.64
C VAL A 244 -6.38 -1.19 19.24
N LEU A 245 -7.54 -1.38 18.59
CA LEU A 245 -7.58 -1.94 17.24
C LEU A 245 -6.94 -1.01 16.21
N LEU A 246 -7.17 0.30 16.32
CA LEU A 246 -6.56 1.28 15.42
C LEU A 246 -5.04 1.37 15.63
N GLU A 247 -4.60 1.35 16.88
CA GLU A 247 -3.18 1.30 17.24
C GLU A 247 -2.53 0.03 16.68
N PHE A 248 -3.18 -1.12 16.85
CA PHE A 248 -2.72 -2.38 16.27
C PHE A 248 -2.58 -2.29 14.75
N LEU A 249 -3.54 -1.70 14.04
CA LEU A 249 -3.46 -1.50 12.58
C LEU A 249 -2.32 -0.57 12.17
N LEU A 250 -2.04 0.48 12.94
CA LEU A 250 -0.96 1.40 12.61
C LEU A 250 0.41 0.82 12.94
N SER A 251 0.52 0.19 14.10
CA SER A 251 1.71 -0.53 14.53
C SER A 251 1.99 -1.75 13.65
N SER A 252 0.98 -2.38 13.03
CA SER A 252 1.17 -3.43 12.01
C SER A 252 2.11 -3.01 10.87
N ARG A 253 2.12 -1.71 10.53
CA ARG A 253 2.98 -1.15 9.48
C ARG A 253 4.45 -1.11 9.88
N ILE A 254 4.74 -1.12 11.18
CA ILE A 254 6.10 -1.21 11.72
C ILE A 254 6.69 -2.59 11.42
N TYR A 255 5.85 -3.63 11.43
CA TYR A 255 6.23 -5.02 11.18
C TYR A 255 6.38 -5.38 9.69
N ARG A 256 6.40 -4.39 8.77
CA ARG A 256 6.73 -4.64 7.36
C ARG A 256 8.24 -4.84 7.18
N GLY A 257 8.62 -6.07 6.80
CA GLY A 257 10.01 -6.51 6.68
C GLY A 257 10.53 -6.55 5.25
N ASN A 258 11.61 -7.31 5.06
CA ASN A 258 12.15 -7.74 3.76
C ASN A 258 12.39 -9.25 3.83
N GLU A 259 11.34 -9.98 4.20
CA GLU A 259 11.38 -11.45 4.39
C GLU A 259 10.58 -12.18 3.30
N SER A 260 9.77 -11.45 2.52
CA SER A 260 8.93 -12.05 1.49
C SER A 260 9.76 -12.32 0.25
N HIS A 261 9.76 -13.58 -0.18
CA HIS A 261 10.34 -13.99 -1.46
C HIS A 261 9.53 -13.50 -2.64
N GLY A 262 8.32 -13.00 -2.43
CA GLY A 262 7.47 -12.39 -3.45
C GLY A 262 7.26 -13.26 -4.68
N SER A 263 7.27 -14.59 -4.55
CA SER A 263 7.16 -15.49 -5.71
C SER A 263 5.82 -15.26 -6.41
N ILE A 264 4.71 -15.28 -5.67
CA ILE A 264 3.38 -15.00 -6.22
C ILE A 264 3.19 -13.51 -6.50
N ASP A 265 3.47 -12.67 -5.50
CA ASP A 265 3.25 -11.21 -5.49
C ASP A 265 4.60 -10.52 -5.21
N ASP A 266 5.35 -10.04 -6.21
CA ASP A 266 5.00 -9.77 -7.63
C ASP A 266 5.77 -10.62 -8.69
N GLY A 267 6.45 -11.69 -8.28
CA GLY A 267 7.38 -12.44 -9.16
C GLY A 267 6.74 -13.11 -10.37
N THR A 268 5.49 -13.56 -10.25
CA THR A 268 4.75 -14.18 -11.36
C THR A 268 4.52 -13.22 -12.53
N GLY A 269 4.15 -11.97 -12.24
CA GLY A 269 3.93 -10.95 -13.27
C GLY A 269 5.22 -10.68 -14.04
N VAL A 270 6.33 -10.52 -13.33
CA VAL A 270 7.65 -10.32 -13.92
C VAL A 270 8.04 -11.49 -14.84
N ALA A 271 7.88 -12.72 -14.37
CA ALA A 271 8.21 -13.92 -15.13
C ALA A 271 7.40 -14.05 -16.43
N ILE A 272 6.09 -13.78 -16.37
CA ILE A 272 5.21 -13.80 -17.54
C ILE A 272 5.62 -12.72 -18.54
N LEU A 273 5.89 -11.50 -18.06
CA LEU A 273 6.27 -10.40 -18.94
C LEU A 273 7.65 -10.60 -19.58
N LEU A 274 8.61 -11.23 -18.91
CA LEU A 274 9.88 -11.60 -19.51
C LEU A 274 9.71 -12.59 -20.67
N GLU A 275 8.88 -13.61 -20.49
CA GLU A 275 8.59 -14.58 -21.55
C GLU A 275 7.81 -13.96 -22.71
N LEU A 276 6.85 -13.08 -22.41
CA LEU A 276 6.13 -12.33 -23.42
C LEU A 276 7.06 -11.41 -24.23
N ALA A 277 7.98 -10.71 -23.55
CA ALA A 277 9.00 -9.91 -24.21
C ALA A 277 9.89 -10.77 -25.10
N ARG A 278 10.40 -11.90 -24.59
CA ARG A 278 11.22 -12.84 -25.37
C ARG A 278 10.48 -13.35 -26.62
N PHE A 279 9.18 -13.66 -26.48
CA PHE A 279 8.35 -14.12 -27.58
C PHE A 279 8.14 -13.02 -28.62
N LEU A 280 7.72 -11.82 -28.20
CA LEU A 280 7.43 -10.71 -29.10
C LEU A 280 8.68 -10.17 -29.80
N GLN A 281 9.86 -10.23 -29.18
CA GLN A 281 11.13 -9.87 -29.81
C GLN A 281 11.48 -10.72 -31.04
N LYS A 282 10.95 -11.94 -31.13
CA LYS A 282 11.10 -12.82 -32.29
C LYS A 282 10.06 -12.53 -33.38
N GLN A 283 8.99 -11.82 -33.05
CA GLN A 283 7.95 -11.46 -33.99
C GLN A 283 8.30 -10.11 -34.62
N ASN A 284 8.40 -10.07 -35.96
CA ASN A 284 8.63 -8.80 -36.66
C ASN A 284 7.31 -8.03 -36.78
N ILE A 285 6.94 -7.31 -35.72
CA ILE A 285 5.67 -6.58 -35.64
C ILE A 285 5.96 -5.08 -35.81
N SER A 286 5.63 -4.52 -36.98
CA SER A 286 5.86 -3.11 -37.32
C SER A 286 4.74 -2.17 -36.84
N ASP A 287 3.50 -2.64 -36.83
CA ASP A 287 2.32 -1.77 -36.69
C ASP A 287 1.99 -1.39 -35.23
N TYR A 288 2.72 -1.98 -34.28
CA TYR A 288 2.46 -1.89 -32.85
C TYR A 288 3.75 -1.56 -32.10
N GLN A 289 3.62 -0.75 -31.05
CA GLN A 289 4.68 -0.57 -30.06
C GLN A 289 4.31 -1.30 -28.78
N PHE A 290 5.24 -2.08 -28.23
CA PHE A 290 5.09 -2.71 -26.94
C PHE A 290 6.15 -2.17 -25.97
N THR A 291 5.70 -1.69 -24.82
CA THR A 291 6.54 -1.22 -23.72
C THR A 291 6.36 -2.14 -22.53
N PHE A 292 7.46 -2.69 -22.03
CA PHE A 292 7.52 -3.50 -20.81
C PHE A 292 8.16 -2.67 -19.72
N GLY A 293 7.42 -2.38 -18.65
CA GLY A 293 7.91 -1.68 -17.47
C GLY A 293 7.99 -2.61 -16.26
N PHE A 294 9.16 -2.71 -15.66
CA PHE A 294 9.40 -3.43 -14.42
C PHE A 294 9.79 -2.46 -13.31
#